data_AF-A5TTM7-F1
#
_entry.id   AF-A5TTM7-F1
#
_cell.length_a   1.000
_cell.length_b   1.000
_cell.length_c   1.000
_cell.angle_alpha   90.00
_cell.angle_beta   90.00
_cell.angle_gamma   90.00
#
_symmetry.space_group_name_H-M   'P 1'
#
loop_
_entity.id
_entity.type
_entity.pdbx_description
1 polymer ?
#
loop_
_entity_poly.entity_id
_entity_poly.type
_entity_poly.pdbx_seq_one_letter_code
_entity_poly.pdbx_strand_id
1 'polypeptide(L)'
;MEKTKNKKQSQWAEVFRMLKKNKMAMLGLIILIILVLLALFADLIANYDTVVIKQNLAERLMPPNGKHWLGTDEFGRDIFARLIHGARVSLKVGILAISISVVVGGILGAISGYFGGLIDNIIMRVVDIFLAVPSILLAIAIVSALGPSMLNLMISISVSYVPNFARIVRASVLSIRDQEFIEAAKAIGASNTRIILKHIIPNSLAPVIVQGTLGVAGAILSTAGLSFIGLGIQPPAPEWGSMLSGGRQYLRYAWWVTTFPGVAIMITILSLNLLGDGLRDALDPRLKQ
;
A
#
# COMPACT_ATOMS: atom_id res chain seq x y z
N MET A 1 7.03 -37.61 35.77
CA MET A 1 7.70 -36.33 35.40
C MET A 1 8.30 -36.56 34.03
N GLU A 2 8.04 -35.83 32.95
CA GLU A 2 7.47 -34.51 32.74
C GLU A 2 6.91 -34.54 31.31
N LYS A 3 5.58 -34.40 31.14
CA LYS A 3 4.97 -34.25 29.81
C LYS A 3 5.30 -32.83 29.35
N THR A 4 6.37 -32.67 28.57
CA THR A 4 6.61 -31.45 27.80
C THR A 4 5.48 -31.31 26.77
N LYS A 5 4.39 -30.66 27.21
CA LYS A 5 3.34 -30.13 26.34
C LYS A 5 4.00 -29.12 25.42
N ASN A 6 4.47 -29.59 24.28
CA ASN A 6 4.89 -28.77 23.16
C ASN A 6 3.64 -28.05 22.66
N LYS A 7 3.29 -26.92 23.28
CA LYS A 7 2.23 -26.02 22.79
C LYS A 7 2.67 -25.68 21.38
N LYS A 8 1.95 -26.16 20.36
CA LYS A 8 2.05 -25.68 18.97
C LYS A 8 1.97 -24.16 19.03
N GLN A 9 3.12 -23.49 19.07
CA GLN A 9 3.16 -22.04 19.06
C GLN A 9 2.51 -21.65 17.73
N SER A 10 1.48 -20.80 17.79
CA SER A 10 0.84 -20.31 16.58
C SER A 10 1.92 -19.72 15.68
N GLN A 11 2.00 -20.14 14.41
CA GLN A 11 2.99 -19.64 13.46
C GLN A 11 3.02 -18.10 13.44
N TRP A 12 1.85 -17.47 13.61
CA TRP A 12 1.69 -16.02 13.73
C TRP A 12 2.32 -15.42 15.01
N ALA A 13 2.28 -16.14 16.13
CA ALA A 13 2.92 -15.69 17.37
C ALA A 13 4.46 -15.72 17.24
N GLU A 14 4.99 -16.70 16.51
CA GLU A 14 6.42 -16.76 16.20
C GLU A 14 6.86 -15.64 15.25
N VAL A 15 6.10 -15.40 14.17
CA VAL A 15 6.32 -14.26 13.25
C VAL A 15 6.34 -12.95 14.03
N PHE A 16 5.37 -12.73 14.92
CA PHE A 16 5.32 -11.53 15.74
C PHE A 16 6.52 -11.40 16.69
N ARG A 17 6.98 -12.52 17.26
CA ARG A 17 8.18 -12.55 18.10
C ARG A 17 9.43 -12.20 17.31
N MET A 18 9.57 -12.70 16.08
CA MET A 18 10.68 -12.36 15.18
C MET A 18 10.64 -10.89 14.77
N LEU A 19 9.46 -10.39 14.39
CA LEU A 19 9.27 -8.99 14.03
C LEU A 19 9.67 -8.06 15.18
N LYS A 20 9.28 -8.39 16.41
CA LYS A 20 9.66 -7.64 17.62
C LYS A 20 11.17 -7.57 17.87
N LYS A 21 11.94 -8.58 17.44
CA LYS A 21 13.40 -8.56 17.55
C LYS A 21 14.05 -7.64 16.52
N ASN A 22 13.40 -7.42 15.38
CA ASN A 22 13.89 -6.51 14.35
C ASN A 22 13.58 -5.04 14.71
N LYS A 23 14.57 -4.34 15.27
CA LYS A 23 14.43 -2.93 15.71
C LYS A 23 14.01 -2.00 14.58
N MET A 24 14.50 -2.23 13.35
CA MET A 24 14.16 -1.41 12.19
C MET A 24 12.70 -1.62 11.77
N ALA A 25 12.23 -2.86 11.77
CA ALA A 25 10.83 -3.18 11.51
C ALA A 25 9.89 -2.57 12.55
N MET A 26 10.29 -2.63 13.83
CA MET A 26 9.52 -2.01 14.93
C MET A 26 9.47 -0.48 14.82
N LEU A 27 10.57 0.16 14.39
CA LEU A 27 10.57 1.59 14.11
C LEU A 27 9.58 1.94 12.99
N GLY A 28 9.64 1.20 11.88
CA GLY A 28 8.68 1.36 10.78
C GLY A 28 7.23 1.18 11.23
N LEU A 29 6.97 0.15 12.05
CA LEU A 29 5.65 -0.11 12.61
C LEU A 29 5.16 1.04 13.50
N ILE A 30 6.01 1.57 14.39
CA ILE A 30 5.66 2.69 15.28
C ILE A 30 5.31 3.94 14.47
N ILE A 31 6.14 4.28 13.47
CA ILE A 31 5.88 5.43 12.59
C ILE A 31 4.55 5.25 11.86
N LEU A 32 4.30 4.06 11.30
CA LEU A 32 3.06 3.78 10.59
C LEU A 32 1.83 3.88 11.52
N ILE A 33 1.92 3.38 12.75
CA ILE A 33 0.86 3.52 13.76
C ILE A 33 0.58 5.00 14.04
N ILE A 34 1.62 5.82 14.24
CA ILE A 34 1.45 7.26 14.46
C ILE A 34 0.75 7.92 13.27
N LEU A 35 1.17 7.62 12.03
CA LEU A 35 0.54 8.15 10.83
C LEU A 35 -0.93 7.73 10.70
N VAL A 36 -1.26 6.48 11.01
CA VAL A 36 -2.64 5.97 11.00
C VAL A 36 -3.47 6.66 12.07
N LEU A 37 -2.94 6.86 13.29
CA LEU A 37 -3.64 7.58 14.35
C LEU A 37 -3.90 9.04 13.95
N LEU A 38 -2.90 9.74 13.40
CA LEU A 38 -3.07 11.10 12.88
C LEU A 38 -4.14 11.15 11.79
N ALA A 39 -4.13 10.19 10.86
CA ALA A 39 -5.13 10.09 9.80
C ALA A 39 -6.54 9.83 10.34
N LEU A 40 -6.70 8.94 11.33
CA LEU A 40 -8.00 8.62 11.91
C LEU A 40 -8.56 9.81 12.70
N PHE A 41 -7.74 10.42 13.55
CA PHE A 41 -8.13 11.54 14.41
C PHE A 41 -7.97 12.92 13.73
N ALA A 42 -7.82 12.98 12.41
CA ALA A 42 -7.58 14.24 11.70
C ALA A 42 -8.64 15.32 11.96
N ASP A 43 -9.93 14.94 11.99
CA ASP A 43 -11.04 15.88 12.24
C ASP A 43 -11.04 16.42 13.68
N LEU A 44 -10.47 15.67 14.64
CA LEU A 44 -10.32 16.11 16.03
C LEU A 44 -9.12 17.06 16.19
N ILE A 45 -8.07 16.86 15.39
CA ILE A 45 -6.84 17.69 15.44
C ILE A 45 -7.06 19.01 14.70
N ALA A 46 -7.70 18.98 13.54
CA ALA A 46 -7.89 20.13 12.68
C ALA A 46 -9.24 20.07 11.96
N ASN A 47 -10.05 21.11 12.11
CA ASN A 47 -11.36 21.18 11.49
C ASN A 47 -11.23 21.31 9.96
N TYR A 48 -11.81 20.35 9.22
CA TYR A 48 -11.68 20.26 7.78
C TYR A 48 -12.18 21.53 7.05
N ASP A 49 -13.34 22.04 7.43
CA ASP A 49 -13.98 23.14 6.72
C ASP A 49 -13.26 24.48 6.92
N THR A 50 -12.65 24.69 8.09
CA THR A 50 -12.14 26.02 8.49
C THR A 50 -10.64 26.20 8.30
N VAL A 51 -9.82 25.16 8.49
CA VAL A 51 -8.36 25.28 8.40
C VAL A 51 -7.75 24.50 7.23
N VAL A 52 -8.45 23.47 6.72
CA VAL A 52 -7.93 22.61 5.65
C VAL A 52 -8.33 23.11 4.27
N ILE A 53 -9.61 23.45 4.07
CA ILE A 53 -10.14 23.81 2.74
C ILE A 53 -10.44 25.31 2.58
N LYS A 54 -10.83 26.01 3.65
CA LYS A 54 -11.16 27.44 3.58
C LYS A 54 -9.92 28.27 3.29
N GLN A 55 -10.05 29.13 2.30
CA GLN A 55 -8.96 30.00 1.85
C GLN A 55 -8.94 31.30 2.67
N ASN A 56 -7.74 31.77 2.99
CA ASN A 56 -7.50 33.07 3.63
C ASN A 56 -6.33 33.78 2.95
N LEU A 57 -6.63 34.57 1.91
CA LEU A 57 -5.59 35.21 1.10
C LEU A 57 -4.72 36.22 1.88
N ALA A 58 -5.22 36.75 3.01
CA ALA A 58 -4.43 37.63 3.87
C ALA A 58 -3.29 36.88 4.58
N GLU A 59 -3.43 35.56 4.74
CA GLU A 59 -2.46 34.68 5.38
C GLU A 59 -1.73 33.80 4.37
N ARG A 60 -1.73 34.18 3.08
CA ARG A 60 -1.05 33.45 2.01
C ARG A 60 0.46 33.39 2.24
N LEU A 61 1.04 32.19 2.07
CA LEU A 61 2.49 31.95 2.12
C LEU A 61 3.17 32.54 3.37
N MET A 62 2.51 32.45 4.52
CA MET A 62 3.10 32.80 5.80
C MET A 62 4.10 31.71 6.21
N PRO A 63 5.32 32.09 6.64
CA PRO A 63 6.29 31.12 7.15
C PRO A 63 5.78 30.45 8.44
N PRO A 64 6.35 29.29 8.79
CA PRO A 64 6.11 28.64 10.08
C PRO A 64 6.17 29.63 11.24
N ASN A 65 5.11 29.66 12.04
CA ASN A 65 4.96 30.56 13.18
C ASN A 65 4.07 29.94 14.27
N GLY A 66 3.85 30.64 15.38
CA GLY A 66 3.07 30.13 16.52
C GLY A 66 1.60 29.80 16.19
N LYS A 67 1.01 30.48 15.20
CA LYS A 67 -0.35 30.22 14.71
C LYS A 67 -0.39 29.10 13.67
N HIS A 68 0.58 29.08 12.76
CA HIS A 68 0.70 28.09 11.68
C HIS A 68 2.02 27.33 11.81
N TRP A 69 2.01 26.20 12.51
CA TRP A 69 3.23 25.49 12.91
C TRP A 69 4.13 25.09 11.74
N LEU A 70 3.54 24.79 10.58
CA LEU A 70 4.26 24.45 9.35
C LEU A 70 4.05 25.50 8.24
N GLY A 71 3.57 26.68 8.61
CA GLY A 71 3.23 27.76 7.69
C GLY A 71 1.93 27.52 6.94
N THR A 72 1.67 28.40 5.97
CA THR A 72 0.48 28.34 5.11
C THR A 72 0.86 28.19 3.64
N ASP A 73 -0.09 27.72 2.85
CA ASP A 73 0.05 27.54 1.41
C ASP A 73 -0.34 28.79 0.59
N GLU A 74 -0.36 28.66 -0.73
CA GLU A 74 -0.69 29.72 -1.68
C GLU A 74 -2.12 30.26 -1.58
N PHE A 75 -2.99 29.57 -0.85
CA PHE A 75 -4.36 29.99 -0.56
C PHE A 75 -4.54 30.38 0.91
N GLY A 76 -3.46 30.43 1.70
CA GLY A 76 -3.49 30.73 3.13
C GLY A 76 -4.09 29.63 3.99
N ARG A 77 -4.10 28.38 3.50
CA ARG A 77 -4.56 27.21 4.26
C ARG A 77 -3.42 26.66 5.10
N ASP A 78 -3.74 26.11 6.27
CA ASP A 78 -2.72 25.62 7.21
C ASP A 78 -2.08 24.31 6.70
N ILE A 79 -0.76 24.29 6.55
CA ILE A 79 -0.05 23.12 5.98
C ILE A 79 -0.05 21.95 6.94
N PHE A 80 0.03 22.17 8.25
CA PHE A 80 0.01 21.10 9.23
C PHE A 80 -1.34 20.38 9.22
N ALA A 81 -2.44 21.14 9.24
CA ALA A 81 -3.78 20.61 9.08
C ALA A 81 -3.93 19.83 7.76
N ARG A 82 -3.46 20.40 6.65
CA ARG A 82 -3.51 19.73 5.34
C ARG A 82 -2.64 18.47 5.29
N LEU A 83 -1.51 18.39 5.98
CA LEU A 83 -0.69 17.18 6.03
C LEU A 83 -1.38 16.03 6.75
N ILE A 84 -2.02 16.30 7.88
CA ILE A 84 -2.74 15.28 8.67
C ILE A 84 -3.92 14.72 7.89
N HIS A 85 -4.73 15.61 7.30
CA HIS A 85 -5.83 15.17 6.43
C HIS A 85 -5.33 14.52 5.14
N GLY A 86 -4.18 14.99 4.61
CA GLY A 86 -3.48 14.36 3.49
C GLY A 86 -3.05 12.93 3.79
N ALA A 87 -2.60 12.63 5.02
CA ALA A 87 -2.26 11.28 5.44
C ALA A 87 -3.44 10.33 5.27
N ARG A 88 -4.64 10.76 5.67
CA ARG A 88 -5.88 9.98 5.51
C ARG A 88 -6.17 9.68 4.05
N VAL A 89 -6.02 10.67 3.17
CA VAL A 89 -6.28 10.51 1.74
C VAL A 89 -5.23 9.60 1.08
N SER A 90 -3.95 9.89 1.25
CA SER A 90 -2.85 9.15 0.62
C SER A 90 -2.77 7.70 1.11
N LEU A 91 -2.93 7.45 2.42
CA LEU A 91 -2.96 6.08 2.97
C LEU A 91 -4.18 5.30 2.46
N LYS A 92 -5.36 5.94 2.39
CA LYS A 92 -6.58 5.30 1.88
C LYS A 92 -6.42 4.85 0.43
N VAL A 93 -5.87 5.71 -0.44
CA VAL A 93 -5.61 5.34 -1.84
C VAL A 93 -4.63 4.18 -1.94
N GLY A 94 -3.48 4.26 -1.24
CA GLY A 94 -2.46 3.21 -1.29
C GLY A 94 -2.96 1.85 -0.79
N ILE A 95 -3.62 1.82 0.38
CA ILE A 95 -4.12 0.59 0.99
C ILE A 95 -5.23 -0.03 0.16
N LEU A 96 -6.22 0.76 -0.27
CA LEU A 96 -7.36 0.23 -1.02
C LEU A 96 -6.95 -0.25 -2.41
N ALA A 97 -6.09 0.49 -3.11
CA ALA A 97 -5.63 0.07 -4.44
C ALA A 97 -4.89 -1.28 -4.37
N ILE A 98 -3.98 -1.43 -3.42
CA ILE A 98 -3.24 -2.69 -3.24
C ILE A 98 -4.14 -3.82 -2.75
N SER A 99 -5.12 -3.53 -1.88
CA SER A 99 -6.09 -4.54 -1.45
C SER A 99 -6.87 -5.11 -2.64
N ILE A 100 -7.31 -4.25 -3.57
CA ILE A 100 -7.96 -4.68 -4.81
C ILE A 100 -7.00 -5.53 -5.66
N SER A 101 -5.76 -5.08 -5.84
CA SER A 101 -4.75 -5.84 -6.60
C SER A 101 -4.44 -7.20 -5.99
N VAL A 102 -4.35 -7.30 -4.66
CA VAL A 102 -4.12 -8.55 -3.92
C VAL A 102 -5.29 -9.51 -4.12
N VAL A 103 -6.54 -9.02 -4.04
CA VAL A 103 -7.72 -9.86 -4.22
C VAL A 103 -7.82 -10.35 -5.65
N VAL A 104 -7.80 -9.44 -6.63
CA VAL A 104 -7.97 -9.79 -8.05
C VAL A 104 -6.77 -10.60 -8.54
N GLY A 105 -5.55 -10.12 -8.28
CA GLY A 105 -4.32 -10.82 -8.64
C GLY A 105 -4.21 -12.15 -7.92
N GLY A 106 -4.54 -12.22 -6.64
CA GLY A 106 -4.50 -13.46 -5.87
C GLY A 106 -5.47 -14.52 -6.38
N ILE A 107 -6.69 -14.14 -6.76
CA ILE A 107 -7.65 -15.05 -7.40
C ILE A 107 -7.10 -15.55 -8.74
N LEU A 108 -6.62 -14.66 -9.61
CA LEU A 108 -6.06 -15.04 -10.90
C LEU A 108 -4.86 -15.96 -10.75
N GLY A 109 -3.93 -15.63 -9.87
CA GLY A 109 -2.74 -16.43 -9.58
C GLY A 109 -3.06 -17.79 -8.97
N ALA A 110 -4.04 -17.86 -8.08
CA ALA A 110 -4.48 -19.11 -7.48
C ALA A 110 -5.13 -20.04 -8.52
N ILE A 111 -5.99 -19.49 -9.40
CA ILE A 111 -6.62 -20.25 -10.49
C ILE A 111 -5.56 -20.74 -11.48
N SER A 112 -4.69 -19.86 -11.96
CA SER A 112 -3.62 -20.21 -12.92
C SER A 112 -2.67 -21.26 -12.33
N GLY A 113 -2.18 -21.05 -11.10
CA GLY A 113 -1.30 -21.98 -10.42
C GLY A 113 -1.96 -23.32 -10.08
N TYR A 114 -3.26 -23.33 -9.73
CA TYR A 114 -3.95 -24.57 -9.36
C TYR A 114 -4.27 -25.42 -10.59
N PHE A 115 -4.92 -24.85 -11.60
CA PHE A 115 -5.39 -25.64 -12.76
C PHE A 115 -4.29 -25.94 -13.78
N GLY A 116 -3.29 -25.07 -13.93
CA GLY A 116 -2.22 -25.27 -14.92
C GLY A 116 -2.72 -25.25 -16.38
N GLY A 117 -1.90 -25.80 -17.29
CA GLY A 117 -2.27 -26.06 -18.67
C GLY A 117 -2.75 -24.83 -19.44
N LEU A 118 -3.89 -24.96 -20.14
CA LEU A 118 -4.45 -23.88 -20.97
C LEU A 118 -4.91 -22.67 -20.14
N ILE A 119 -5.50 -22.89 -18.96
CA ILE A 119 -5.99 -21.82 -18.09
C ILE A 119 -4.82 -20.96 -17.62
N ASP A 120 -3.74 -21.62 -17.17
CA ASP A 120 -2.51 -20.94 -16.79
C ASP A 120 -1.93 -20.13 -17.95
N ASN A 121 -1.81 -20.74 -19.13
CA ASN A 121 -1.31 -20.06 -20.32
C ASN A 121 -2.13 -18.81 -20.66
N ILE A 122 -3.46 -18.88 -20.69
CA ILE A 122 -4.30 -17.72 -21.03
C ILE A 122 -4.13 -16.59 -19.99
N ILE A 123 -4.25 -16.91 -18.70
CA ILE A 123 -4.12 -15.93 -17.62
C ILE A 123 -2.73 -15.28 -17.65
N MET A 124 -1.68 -16.09 -17.78
CA MET A 124 -0.32 -15.57 -17.77
C MET A 124 0.02 -14.76 -19.01
N ARG A 125 -0.55 -15.08 -20.18
CA ARG A 125 -0.40 -14.23 -21.38
C ARG A 125 -1.01 -12.85 -21.18
N VAL A 126 -2.19 -12.76 -20.57
CA VAL A 126 -2.80 -11.47 -20.21
C VAL A 126 -1.91 -10.74 -19.19
N VAL A 127 -1.48 -11.40 -18.13
CA VAL A 127 -0.56 -10.83 -17.12
C VAL A 127 0.73 -10.31 -17.75
N ASP A 128 1.33 -11.05 -18.68
CA ASP A 128 2.57 -10.67 -19.36
C ASP A 128 2.38 -9.47 -20.28
N ILE A 129 1.23 -9.32 -20.94
CA ILE A 129 0.90 -8.11 -21.72
C ILE A 129 0.90 -6.87 -20.83
N PHE A 130 0.27 -6.94 -19.65
CA PHE A 130 0.25 -5.81 -18.73
C PHE A 130 1.65 -5.50 -18.15
N LEU A 131 2.46 -6.53 -17.88
CA LEU A 131 3.82 -6.36 -17.35
C LEU A 131 4.82 -5.88 -18.40
N ALA A 132 4.52 -6.00 -19.68
CA ALA A 132 5.34 -5.44 -20.76
C ALA A 132 5.33 -3.90 -20.75
N VAL A 133 4.27 -3.29 -20.18
CA VAL A 133 4.15 -1.84 -20.03
C VAL A 133 4.63 -1.43 -18.63
N PRO A 134 5.50 -0.41 -18.50
CA PRO A 134 5.85 0.13 -17.20
C PRO A 134 4.60 0.54 -16.41
N SER A 135 4.48 0.07 -15.16
CA SER A 135 3.26 0.22 -14.35
C SER A 135 2.81 1.67 -14.18
N ILE A 136 3.76 2.61 -14.08
CA ILE A 136 3.47 4.05 -14.00
C ILE A 136 2.90 4.59 -15.31
N LEU A 137 3.41 4.14 -16.46
CA LEU A 137 2.92 4.56 -17.77
C LEU A 137 1.51 4.01 -18.02
N LEU A 138 1.27 2.76 -17.62
CA LEU A 138 -0.06 2.16 -17.66
C LEU A 138 -1.05 2.96 -16.78
N ALA A 139 -0.66 3.30 -15.56
CA ALA A 139 -1.50 4.10 -14.67
C ALA A 139 -1.80 5.49 -15.26
N ILE A 140 -0.80 6.15 -15.85
CA ILE A 140 -0.97 7.44 -16.55
C ILE A 140 -1.96 7.30 -17.70
N ALA A 141 -1.81 6.28 -18.54
CA ALA A 141 -2.70 6.05 -19.68
C ALA A 141 -4.16 5.85 -19.23
N ILE A 142 -4.39 5.04 -18.19
CA ILE A 142 -5.74 4.76 -17.67
C ILE A 142 -6.35 6.03 -17.06
N VAL A 143 -5.62 6.78 -16.22
CA VAL A 143 -6.16 8.02 -15.65
C VAL A 143 -6.41 9.08 -16.72
N SER A 144 -5.55 9.17 -17.73
CA SER A 144 -5.74 10.12 -18.83
C SER A 144 -7.00 9.81 -19.63
N ALA A 145 -7.36 8.53 -19.78
CA ALA A 145 -8.58 8.10 -20.44
C ALA A 145 -9.84 8.28 -19.57
N LEU A 146 -9.75 8.00 -18.26
CA LEU A 146 -10.90 8.06 -17.34
C LEU A 146 -11.15 9.46 -16.75
N GLY A 147 -10.15 10.35 -16.81
CA GLY A 147 -10.14 11.66 -16.18
C GLY A 147 -9.63 11.65 -14.74
N PRO A 148 -9.18 12.79 -14.22
CA PRO A 148 -8.59 12.89 -12.89
C PRO A 148 -9.66 12.79 -11.80
N SER A 149 -9.59 11.74 -10.98
CA SER A 149 -10.37 11.60 -9.75
C SER A 149 -9.70 10.61 -8.80
N MET A 150 -10.05 10.67 -7.51
CA MET A 150 -9.54 9.71 -6.52
C MET A 150 -9.87 8.26 -6.90
N LEU A 151 -11.10 8.02 -7.40
CA LEU A 151 -11.55 6.69 -7.80
C LEU A 151 -10.78 6.19 -9.02
N ASN A 152 -10.65 7.01 -10.07
CA ASN A 152 -9.94 6.62 -11.29
C ASN A 152 -8.46 6.37 -11.01
N LEU A 153 -7.85 7.16 -10.12
CA LEU A 153 -6.48 6.95 -9.66
C LEU A 153 -6.33 5.61 -8.94
N MET A 154 -7.26 5.29 -8.02
CA MET A 154 -7.27 3.99 -7.33
C MET A 154 -7.42 2.83 -8.31
N ILE A 155 -8.35 2.91 -9.28
CA ILE A 155 -8.54 1.88 -10.31
C ILE A 155 -7.26 1.69 -11.13
N SER A 156 -6.67 2.79 -11.59
CA SER A 156 -5.48 2.77 -12.45
C SER A 156 -4.28 2.14 -11.76
N ILE A 157 -4.05 2.49 -10.49
CA ILE A 157 -3.01 1.87 -9.67
C ILE A 157 -3.35 0.39 -9.42
N SER A 158 -4.59 0.07 -9.08
CA SER A 158 -5.01 -1.31 -8.79
C SER A 158 -4.71 -2.23 -9.98
N VAL A 159 -5.19 -1.84 -11.17
CA VAL A 159 -4.98 -2.59 -12.43
C VAL A 159 -3.50 -2.76 -12.73
N SER A 160 -2.69 -1.74 -12.49
CA SER A 160 -1.24 -1.79 -12.75
C SER A 160 -0.48 -2.73 -11.79
N TYR A 161 -1.03 -3.01 -10.61
CA TYR A 161 -0.43 -3.91 -9.62
C TYR A 161 -0.97 -5.35 -9.65
N VAL A 162 -2.16 -5.60 -10.21
CA VAL A 162 -2.76 -6.94 -10.35
C VAL A 162 -1.77 -7.98 -10.91
N PRO A 163 -1.02 -7.71 -12.00
CA PRO A 163 -0.12 -8.70 -12.59
C PRO A 163 0.98 -9.20 -11.64
N ASN A 164 1.51 -8.31 -10.79
CA ASN A 164 2.55 -8.65 -9.81
C ASN A 164 2.02 -9.63 -8.77
N PHE A 165 0.83 -9.38 -8.22
CA PHE A 165 0.19 -10.29 -7.26
C PHE A 165 -0.24 -11.60 -7.90
N ALA A 166 -0.73 -11.58 -9.14
CA ALA A 166 -1.05 -12.80 -9.88
C ALA A 166 0.16 -13.72 -10.04
N ARG A 167 1.31 -13.16 -10.43
CA ARG A 167 2.55 -13.93 -10.62
C ARG A 167 3.08 -14.50 -9.29
N ILE A 168 3.06 -13.71 -8.21
CA ILE A 168 3.54 -14.14 -6.89
C ILE A 168 2.66 -15.23 -6.30
N VAL A 169 1.34 -15.07 -6.38
CA VAL A 169 0.41 -16.11 -5.88
C VAL A 169 0.54 -17.37 -6.72
N ARG A 170 0.60 -17.27 -8.06
CA ARG A 170 0.85 -18.41 -8.93
C ARG A 170 2.10 -19.18 -8.53
N ALA A 171 3.23 -18.48 -8.36
CA ALA A 171 4.49 -19.11 -7.97
C ALA A 171 4.37 -19.84 -6.63
N SER A 172 3.65 -19.25 -5.66
CA SER A 172 3.39 -19.86 -4.36
C SER A 172 2.52 -21.12 -4.51
N VAL A 173 1.43 -21.04 -5.29
CA VAL A 173 0.53 -22.17 -5.55
C VAL A 173 1.26 -23.34 -6.20
N LEU A 174 2.13 -23.08 -7.18
CA LEU A 174 2.91 -24.14 -7.84
C LEU A 174 3.81 -24.90 -6.85
N SER A 175 4.31 -24.25 -5.80
CA SER A 175 5.12 -24.91 -4.77
C SER A 175 4.32 -25.73 -3.75
N ILE A 176 3.00 -25.51 -3.67
CA ILE A 176 2.12 -26.09 -2.65
C ILE A 176 1.16 -27.14 -3.24
N ARG A 177 0.72 -26.96 -4.49
CA ARG A 177 -0.36 -27.75 -5.11
C ARG A 177 -0.08 -29.26 -5.12
N ASP A 178 1.19 -29.63 -5.21
CA ASP A 178 1.65 -31.02 -5.37
C ASP A 178 2.19 -31.58 -4.04
N GLN A 179 1.84 -30.97 -2.90
CA GLN A 179 2.19 -31.47 -1.57
C GLN A 179 1.19 -32.52 -1.05
N GLU A 180 1.67 -33.46 -0.23
CA GLU A 180 0.92 -34.62 0.28
C GLU A 180 -0.42 -34.25 0.93
N PHE A 181 -0.51 -33.13 1.65
CA PHE A 181 -1.76 -32.73 2.30
C PHE A 181 -2.83 -32.27 1.31
N ILE A 182 -2.43 -31.77 0.13
CA ILE A 182 -3.35 -31.43 -0.96
C ILE A 182 -3.85 -32.70 -1.64
N GLU A 183 -2.96 -33.67 -1.87
CA GLU A 183 -3.33 -34.99 -2.42
C GLU A 183 -4.29 -35.72 -1.48
N ALA A 184 -4.01 -35.73 -0.18
CA ALA A 184 -4.90 -36.28 0.83
C ALA A 184 -6.27 -35.59 0.84
N ALA A 185 -6.31 -34.26 0.70
CA ALA A 185 -7.57 -33.52 0.60
C ALA A 185 -8.38 -33.90 -0.65
N LYS A 186 -7.71 -34.12 -1.79
CA LYS A 186 -8.35 -34.62 -3.01
C LYS A 186 -8.87 -36.05 -2.83
N ALA A 187 -8.09 -36.94 -2.20
CA ALA A 187 -8.45 -38.33 -1.99
C ALA A 187 -9.72 -38.51 -1.13
N ILE A 188 -9.96 -37.60 -0.17
CA ILE A 188 -11.19 -37.57 0.64
C ILE A 188 -12.36 -36.82 -0.04
N GLY A 189 -12.24 -36.46 -1.32
CA GLY A 189 -13.31 -35.84 -2.10
C GLY A 189 -13.52 -34.34 -1.85
N ALA A 190 -12.51 -33.60 -1.36
CA ALA A 190 -12.64 -32.15 -1.21
C ALA A 190 -12.77 -31.47 -2.59
N SER A 191 -13.75 -30.57 -2.73
CA SER A 191 -13.92 -29.80 -3.97
C SER A 191 -12.74 -28.86 -4.23
N ASN A 192 -12.47 -28.57 -5.51
CA ASN A 192 -11.39 -27.66 -5.92
C ASN A 192 -11.48 -26.30 -5.21
N THR A 193 -12.67 -25.72 -5.11
CA THR A 193 -12.90 -24.46 -4.39
C THR A 193 -12.52 -24.56 -2.91
N ARG A 194 -12.87 -25.67 -2.25
CA ARG A 194 -12.51 -25.92 -0.85
C ARG A 194 -10.99 -26.06 -0.70
N ILE A 195 -10.33 -26.74 -1.62
CA ILE A 195 -8.86 -26.88 -1.64
C ILE A 195 -8.22 -25.50 -1.80
N ILE A 196 -8.67 -24.70 -2.77
CA ILE A 196 -8.11 -23.38 -3.02
C ILE A 196 -8.28 -22.46 -1.80
N LEU A 197 -9.51 -22.32 -1.29
CA LEU A 197 -9.81 -21.36 -0.21
C LEU A 197 -9.27 -21.79 1.15
N LYS A 198 -9.27 -23.09 1.45
CA LYS A 198 -8.92 -23.60 2.80
C LYS A 198 -7.45 -24.02 2.92
N HIS A 199 -6.83 -24.38 1.80
CA HIS A 199 -5.48 -24.94 1.80
C HIS A 199 -4.49 -24.10 0.99
N ILE A 200 -4.80 -23.70 -0.24
CA ILE A 200 -3.82 -23.03 -1.09
C ILE A 200 -3.64 -21.56 -0.71
N ILE A 201 -4.72 -20.79 -0.68
CA ILE A 201 -4.66 -19.35 -0.38
C ILE A 201 -4.02 -19.11 0.98
N PRO A 202 -4.44 -19.76 2.09
CA PRO A 202 -3.83 -19.54 3.40
C PRO A 202 -2.32 -19.84 3.43
N ASN A 203 -1.87 -20.88 2.73
CA ASN A 203 -0.45 -21.24 2.65
C ASN A 203 0.35 -20.34 1.69
N SER A 204 -0.32 -19.51 0.87
CA SER A 204 0.32 -18.56 -0.05
C SER A 204 0.36 -17.13 0.50
N LEU A 205 -0.15 -16.88 1.71
CA LEU A 205 -0.29 -15.53 2.27
C LEU A 205 1.03 -14.86 2.62
N ALA A 206 2.06 -15.61 3.02
CA ALA A 206 3.34 -15.04 3.47
C ALA A 206 3.98 -14.10 2.43
N PRO A 207 4.27 -14.55 1.18
CA PRO A 207 4.83 -13.66 0.16
C PRO A 207 3.86 -12.56 -0.27
N VAL A 208 2.54 -12.81 -0.19
CA VAL A 208 1.51 -11.81 -0.52
C VAL A 208 1.48 -10.67 0.49
N ILE A 209 1.63 -10.97 1.79
CA ILE A 209 1.66 -9.96 2.86
C ILE A 209 2.88 -9.07 2.69
N VAL A 210 4.06 -9.67 2.50
CA VAL A 210 5.32 -8.93 2.27
C VAL A 210 5.19 -8.03 1.04
N GLN A 211 4.77 -8.59 -0.09
CA GLN A 211 4.59 -7.81 -1.32
C GLN A 211 3.48 -6.76 -1.16
N GLY A 212 2.44 -7.05 -0.40
CA GLY A 212 1.35 -6.13 -0.11
C GLY A 212 1.86 -4.88 0.60
N THR A 213 2.65 -5.05 1.66
CA THR A 213 3.24 -3.92 2.41
C THR A 213 4.12 -3.05 1.52
N LEU A 214 5.04 -3.66 0.76
CA LEU A 214 5.91 -2.95 -0.19
C LEU A 214 5.11 -2.31 -1.33
N GLY A 215 4.05 -2.98 -1.78
CA GLY A 215 3.12 -2.49 -2.78
C GLY A 215 2.40 -1.24 -2.34
N VAL A 216 2.00 -1.12 -1.06
CA VAL A 216 1.35 0.10 -0.54
C VAL A 216 2.30 1.28 -0.61
N ALA A 217 3.59 1.09 -0.30
CA ALA A 217 4.60 2.14 -0.42
C ALA A 217 4.73 2.60 -1.89
N GLY A 218 4.81 1.65 -2.82
CA GLY A 218 4.85 1.93 -4.25
C GLY A 218 3.59 2.61 -4.77
N ALA A 219 2.40 2.21 -4.29
CA ALA A 219 1.13 2.82 -4.64
C ALA A 219 1.05 4.28 -4.18
N ILE A 220 1.47 4.58 -2.94
CA ILE A 220 1.53 5.96 -2.43
C ILE A 220 2.49 6.81 -3.26
N LEU A 221 3.66 6.27 -3.63
CA LEU A 221 4.61 6.96 -4.50
C LEU A 221 4.01 7.25 -5.89
N SER A 222 3.33 6.27 -6.49
CA SER A 222 2.63 6.44 -7.77
C SER A 222 1.50 7.46 -7.66
N THR A 223 0.69 7.42 -6.60
CA THR A 223 -0.36 8.41 -6.30
C THR A 223 0.22 9.82 -6.24
N ALA A 224 1.33 10.00 -5.52
CA ALA A 224 1.99 11.28 -5.40
C ALA A 224 2.55 11.75 -6.76
N GLY A 225 3.18 10.85 -7.52
CA GLY A 225 3.72 11.14 -8.85
C GLY A 225 2.64 11.54 -9.87
N LEU A 226 1.51 10.81 -9.91
CA LEU A 226 0.39 11.14 -10.79
C LEU A 226 -0.28 12.46 -10.38
N SER A 227 -0.45 12.70 -9.08
CA SER A 227 -0.98 13.98 -8.58
C SER A 227 -0.04 15.15 -8.85
N PHE A 228 1.27 14.92 -8.81
CA PHE A 228 2.27 15.93 -9.13
C PHE A 228 2.15 16.45 -10.56
N ILE A 229 1.82 15.57 -11.52
CA ILE A 229 1.62 15.91 -12.94
C ILE A 229 0.16 16.31 -13.28
N GLY A 230 -0.71 16.47 -12.28
CA GLY A 230 -2.10 16.92 -12.47
C GLY A 230 -3.13 15.81 -12.76
N LEU A 231 -2.69 14.54 -12.81
CA LEU A 231 -3.55 13.36 -13.01
C LEU A 231 -4.05 12.77 -11.68
N GLY A 232 -4.06 13.58 -10.62
CA GLY A 232 -4.35 13.11 -9.27
C GLY A 232 -5.68 13.53 -8.70
N ILE A 233 -5.71 13.51 -7.37
CA ILE A 233 -6.83 14.00 -6.58
C ILE A 233 -6.89 15.51 -6.72
N GLN A 234 -8.06 16.01 -7.12
CA GLN A 234 -8.27 17.42 -7.39
C GLN A 234 -8.57 18.20 -6.09
N PRO A 235 -8.16 19.48 -6.00
CA PRO A 235 -8.57 20.38 -4.92
C PRO A 235 -10.10 20.41 -4.76
N PRO A 236 -10.63 20.66 -3.53
CA PRO A 236 -9.95 21.18 -2.35
C PRO A 236 -9.27 20.13 -1.46
N ALA A 237 -9.48 18.84 -1.73
CA ALA A 237 -8.97 17.74 -0.92
C ALA A 237 -7.43 17.81 -0.77
N PRO A 238 -6.89 17.71 0.45
CA PRO A 238 -5.46 17.66 0.65
C PRO A 238 -4.95 16.26 0.30
N GLU A 239 -4.03 16.18 -0.65
CA GLU A 239 -3.27 14.96 -1.00
C GLU A 239 -1.81 15.39 -1.13
N TRP A 240 -0.87 14.60 -0.61
CA TRP A 240 0.52 15.04 -0.51
C TRP A 240 1.19 15.34 -1.85
N GLY A 241 0.90 14.58 -2.91
CA GLY A 241 1.39 14.84 -4.26
C GLY A 241 0.78 16.09 -4.90
N SER A 242 -0.52 16.35 -4.68
CA SER A 242 -1.14 17.59 -5.16
C SER A 242 -0.61 18.83 -4.41
N MET A 243 -0.33 18.70 -3.11
CA MET A 243 0.35 19.73 -2.32
C MET A 243 1.77 19.99 -2.83
N LEU A 244 2.54 18.94 -3.15
CA LEU A 244 3.85 19.07 -3.78
C LEU A 244 3.79 19.83 -5.11
N SER A 245 2.80 19.52 -5.95
CA SER A 245 2.60 20.18 -7.24
C SER A 245 2.35 21.68 -7.09
N GLY A 246 1.42 22.06 -6.19
CA GLY A 246 1.08 23.45 -5.91
C GLY A 246 2.26 24.25 -5.34
N GLY A 247 3.04 23.64 -4.45
CA GLY A 247 4.21 24.25 -3.82
C GLY A 247 5.40 24.48 -4.77
N ARG A 248 5.51 23.73 -5.88
CA ARG A 248 6.70 23.72 -6.76
C ARG A 248 7.11 25.11 -7.25
N GLN A 249 6.15 25.97 -7.58
CA GLN A 249 6.40 27.33 -8.06
C GLN A 249 6.85 28.31 -6.96
N TYR A 250 6.67 27.92 -5.70
CA TYR A 250 6.96 28.72 -4.51
C TYR A 250 8.27 28.32 -3.82
N LEU A 251 8.96 27.30 -4.31
CA LEU A 251 10.10 26.66 -3.64
C LEU A 251 11.20 27.63 -3.18
N ARG A 252 11.44 28.71 -3.94
CA ARG A 252 12.48 29.70 -3.64
C ARG A 252 12.17 30.58 -2.42
N TYR A 253 10.90 30.81 -2.10
CA TYR A 253 10.49 31.79 -1.06
C TYR A 253 9.51 31.21 -0.02
N ALA A 254 8.84 30.10 -0.32
CA ALA A 254 8.00 29.35 0.60
C ALA A 254 8.31 27.84 0.48
N TRP A 255 9.56 27.49 0.78
CA TRP A 255 10.08 26.11 0.66
C TRP A 255 9.26 25.08 1.47
N TRP A 256 8.69 25.51 2.61
CA TRP A 256 7.88 24.66 3.50
C TRP A 256 6.65 24.05 2.82
N VAL A 257 6.07 24.74 1.82
CA VAL A 257 4.89 24.27 1.06
C VAL A 257 5.19 22.97 0.31
N THR A 258 6.42 22.78 -0.16
CA THR A 258 6.86 21.56 -0.87
C THR A 258 7.57 20.59 0.08
N THR A 259 8.44 21.09 0.97
CA THR A 259 9.30 20.21 1.78
C THR A 259 8.50 19.34 2.73
N PHE A 260 7.50 19.87 3.43
CA PHE A 260 6.77 19.06 4.42
C PHE A 260 5.91 17.93 3.81
N PRO A 261 5.16 18.15 2.72
CA PRO A 261 4.51 17.03 2.00
C PRO A 261 5.50 15.99 1.50
N GLY A 262 6.66 16.41 0.98
CA GLY A 262 7.72 15.51 0.53
C GLY A 262 8.28 14.65 1.67
N VAL A 263 8.53 15.25 2.83
CA VAL A 263 8.98 14.54 4.04
C VAL A 263 7.91 13.56 4.53
N ALA A 264 6.62 13.93 4.48
CA ALA A 264 5.53 13.04 4.86
C ALA A 264 5.47 11.78 3.97
N ILE A 265 5.59 11.96 2.65
CA ILE A 265 5.69 10.84 1.69
C ILE A 265 6.93 9.98 2.00
N MET A 266 8.09 10.60 2.18
CA MET A 266 9.35 9.90 2.46
C MET A 266 9.27 9.05 3.72
N ILE A 267 8.82 9.63 4.84
CA ILE A 267 8.68 8.92 6.12
C ILE A 267 7.69 7.77 5.99
N THR A 268 6.58 7.97 5.28
CA THR A 268 5.57 6.93 5.07
C THR A 268 6.15 5.76 4.27
N ILE A 269 6.80 6.03 3.13
CA ILE A 269 7.42 5.00 2.29
C ILE A 269 8.52 4.27 3.06
N LEU A 270 9.38 4.99 3.78
CA LEU A 270 10.43 4.39 4.61
C LEU A 270 9.81 3.46 5.66
N SER A 271 8.76 3.90 6.36
CA SER A 271 8.11 3.11 7.40
C SER A 271 7.51 1.81 6.87
N LEU A 272 6.89 1.85 5.69
CA LEU A 272 6.32 0.68 5.02
C LEU A 272 7.40 -0.26 4.51
N ASN A 273 8.50 0.25 3.95
CA ASN A 273 9.62 -0.58 3.50
C ASN A 273 10.30 -1.29 4.67
N LEU A 274 10.62 -0.56 5.75
CA LEU A 274 11.21 -1.16 6.96
C LEU A 274 10.32 -2.24 7.57
N LEU A 275 9.00 -2.00 7.59
CA LEU A 275 8.03 -2.99 8.05
C LEU A 275 7.96 -4.21 7.11
N GLY A 276 7.96 -3.97 5.79
CA GLY A 276 7.92 -5.02 4.77
C GLY A 276 9.14 -5.94 4.81
N ASP A 277 10.34 -5.36 4.96
CA ASP A 277 11.58 -6.13 5.12
C ASP A 277 11.56 -6.95 6.42
N GLY A 278 11.10 -6.36 7.53
CA GLY A 278 10.93 -7.10 8.78
C GLY A 278 9.91 -8.23 8.70
N LEU A 279 8.80 -8.01 7.98
CA LEU A 279 7.80 -9.05 7.71
C LEU A 279 8.39 -10.17 6.85
N ARG A 280 9.20 -9.83 5.85
CA ARG A 280 9.93 -10.80 5.02
C ARG A 280 10.82 -11.68 5.87
N ASP A 281 11.65 -11.08 6.73
CA ASP A 281 12.55 -11.81 7.61
C ASP A 281 11.79 -12.71 8.60
N ALA A 282 10.66 -12.23 9.13
CA ALA A 282 9.86 -12.99 10.09
C ALA A 282 9.05 -14.12 9.46
N LEU A 283 8.69 -13.99 8.17
CA LEU A 283 7.91 -14.97 7.41
C LEU A 283 8.78 -15.96 6.62
N ASP A 284 10.08 -15.69 6.46
CA ASP A 284 11.01 -16.61 5.79
C ASP A 284 11.24 -17.87 6.66
N PRO A 285 10.86 -19.08 6.19
CA PRO A 285 11.09 -20.33 6.91
C PRO A 285 12.57 -20.70 7.07
N ARG A 286 13.46 -20.18 6.20
CA ARG A 286 14.88 -20.53 6.18
C ARG A 286 15.68 -19.84 7.30
N LEU A 287 15.21 -18.71 7.80
CA LEU A 287 15.82 -17.99 8.92
C LEU A 287 15.47 -18.59 10.30
N LYS A 288 14.68 -19.68 10.31
CA LYS A 288 14.24 -20.39 11.53
C LYS A 288 15.09 -21.65 11.83
N GLN A 289 16.12 -21.93 11.04
CA GLN A 289 17.13 -22.98 11.29
C GLN A 289 18.38 -22.34 11.90
#